data_AF-A0AAV0RAF1-F1
#
_entry.id   AF-A0AAV0RAF1-F1
#
_cell.length_a   1.000
_cell.length_b   1.000
_cell.length_c   1.000
_cell.angle_alpha   90.00
_cell.angle_beta   90.00
_cell.angle_gamma   90.00
#
_symmetry.space_group_name_H-M   'P 1'
#
loop_
_entity.id
_entity.type
_entity.pdbx_description
1 polymer ?
#
loop_
_entity_poly.entity_id
_entity_poly.type
_entity_poly.pdbx_seq_one_letter_code
_entity_poly.pdbx_strand_id
1 'polypeptide(L)'
;MTTLRNCGTIQLPRQAFPPRHSITLLRHLTLPVAGSFTPRLVSVRRRSGRRPILFVETDVPESVSMTDSNSIPSSAHPAYTEIVVVRHGETEWNADKRIQGHVDVDLNEVGRQQAALVADRLSKESKISAVYSSDLKRAFDTAQAIADRCGGIEVIKEPGLRERHLGDLQGLSLSEAAKASPEAYDAFLSHKTSQDIPGGGESLDKLYERSTSSFQRIAAKHRGERVVVVSHGGTIRSLHKRACPSERPAKILNTSVHIFHISDVDEWTIKSWGDVSHLNQTGFLESGFGGDRTSEIDKVLGDLRFDTTYSDLIPHIGRWISTIHKLADALETKYHQEREIRRLEVKLEIYKRRKVVK
;
A
#
# COMPACT_ATOMS: atom_id res chain seq x y z
N MET A 1 53.60 -46.50 0.50
CA MET A 1 53.75 -45.22 1.24
C MET A 1 52.41 -44.88 1.87
N THR A 2 52.48 -44.50 3.13
CA THR A 2 51.40 -44.45 4.14
C THR A 2 50.52 -43.20 4.01
N THR A 3 49.31 -43.28 4.60
CA THR A 3 48.49 -42.19 5.22
C THR A 3 47.82 -41.16 4.29
N LEU A 4 46.58 -40.67 4.49
CA LEU A 4 45.71 -40.51 5.67
C LEU A 4 44.22 -40.51 5.28
N ARG A 5 43.37 -41.03 6.19
CA ARG A 5 41.90 -40.81 6.21
C ARG A 5 41.61 -39.50 6.94
N ASN A 6 40.65 -38.72 6.47
CA ASN A 6 39.98 -37.70 7.28
C ASN A 6 38.47 -37.97 7.34
N CYS A 7 38.00 -38.31 8.55
CA CYS A 7 36.60 -38.24 8.95
C CYS A 7 36.30 -36.80 9.40
N GLY A 8 35.23 -36.21 8.88
CA GLY A 8 34.64 -34.97 9.41
C GLY A 8 33.19 -35.22 9.82
N THR A 9 32.92 -35.10 11.11
CA THR A 9 31.58 -35.14 11.70
C THR A 9 31.14 -33.70 11.96
N ILE A 10 29.98 -33.27 11.46
CA ILE A 10 29.37 -32.00 11.86
C ILE A 10 28.03 -32.28 12.56
N GLN A 11 27.92 -31.72 13.76
CA GLN A 11 26.87 -31.94 14.75
C GLN A 11 25.90 -30.75 14.69
N LEU A 12 24.61 -31.00 14.46
CA LEU A 12 23.57 -29.96 14.47
C LEU A 12 22.96 -29.81 15.88
N PRO A 13 22.58 -28.60 16.31
CA PRO A 13 22.10 -28.34 17.67
C PRO A 13 20.66 -28.84 17.91
N ARG A 14 20.41 -29.29 19.15
CA ARG A 14 19.11 -29.73 19.68
C ARG A 14 18.29 -28.54 20.19
N GLN A 15 17.01 -28.48 19.83
CA GLN A 15 15.88 -27.94 20.63
C GLN A 15 14.58 -28.45 19.97
N ALA A 16 13.96 -29.50 20.52
CA ALA A 16 12.83 -29.49 21.47
C ALA A 16 11.44 -29.31 20.80
N PHE A 17 10.75 -30.43 20.53
CA PHE A 17 9.31 -30.49 20.21
C PHE A 17 8.55 -31.26 21.31
N PRO A 18 7.37 -30.81 21.77
CA PRO A 18 6.46 -31.60 22.60
C PRO A 18 5.40 -32.37 21.75
N PRO A 19 4.62 -33.30 22.36
CA PRO A 19 4.32 -34.59 21.76
C PRO A 19 2.93 -34.77 21.10
N ARG A 20 2.82 -35.93 20.45
CA ARG A 20 1.72 -36.54 19.67
C ARG A 20 0.38 -36.71 20.40
N HIS A 21 -0.72 -36.66 19.64
CA HIS A 21 -1.84 -37.63 19.67
C HIS A 21 -2.58 -37.65 18.31
N SER A 22 -2.49 -38.76 17.55
CA SER A 22 -3.59 -39.70 17.16
C SER A 22 -4.51 -39.20 16.02
N ILE A 23 -4.22 -39.51 14.74
CA ILE A 23 -4.76 -40.62 13.90
C ILE A 23 -6.30 -40.62 13.74
N THR A 24 -6.79 -40.42 12.51
CA THR A 24 -7.75 -41.27 11.71
C THR A 24 -8.30 -40.41 10.53
N LEU A 25 -7.82 -40.58 9.30
CA LEU A 25 -8.34 -41.41 8.19
C LEU A 25 -9.64 -40.89 7.52
N LEU A 26 -9.54 -40.35 6.30
CA LEU A 26 -10.50 -40.65 5.23
C LEU A 26 -9.89 -40.40 3.85
N ARG A 27 -9.86 -41.48 3.08
CA ARG A 27 -9.44 -41.59 1.68
C ARG A 27 -10.57 -41.13 0.75
N HIS A 28 -10.13 -40.72 -0.45
CA HIS A 28 -10.72 -40.89 -1.78
C HIS A 28 -11.29 -39.64 -2.45
N LEU A 29 -10.47 -39.08 -3.35
CA LEU A 29 -10.83 -38.79 -4.74
C LEU A 29 -9.53 -38.77 -5.56
N THR A 30 -9.35 -39.78 -6.40
CA THR A 30 -8.24 -39.92 -7.34
C THR A 30 -8.79 -39.87 -8.76
N LEU A 31 -8.25 -38.97 -9.59
CA LEU A 31 -8.04 -39.17 -11.03
C LEU A 31 -6.74 -38.45 -11.45
N PRO A 32 -6.05 -38.91 -12.53
CA PRO A 32 -4.59 -38.88 -12.63
C PRO A 32 -4.04 -37.82 -13.61
N VAL A 33 -2.79 -37.39 -13.40
CA VAL A 33 -1.96 -36.78 -14.47
C VAL A 33 -0.56 -37.41 -14.43
N ALA A 34 -0.05 -37.68 -15.63
CA ALA A 34 1.07 -38.53 -15.98
C ALA A 34 2.44 -38.09 -15.44
N GLY A 35 3.27 -39.09 -15.10
CA GLY A 35 4.66 -38.90 -14.64
C GLY A 35 5.06 -39.92 -13.57
N SER A 36 4.89 -41.21 -13.85
CA SER A 36 5.16 -42.28 -12.89
C SER A 36 6.66 -42.52 -12.69
N PHE A 37 7.20 -42.09 -11.56
CA PHE A 37 8.35 -42.75 -10.93
C PHE A 37 7.83 -43.63 -9.79
N THR A 38 7.72 -44.92 -10.02
CA THR A 38 7.40 -45.90 -8.98
C THR A 38 8.70 -46.45 -8.39
N PRO A 39 9.04 -46.18 -7.12
CA PRO A 39 10.13 -46.90 -6.47
C PRO A 39 9.69 -48.35 -6.22
N ARG A 40 10.46 -49.31 -6.74
CA ARG A 40 10.24 -50.75 -6.55
C ARG A 40 10.92 -51.19 -5.25
N LEU A 41 10.17 -51.74 -4.31
CA LEU A 41 10.68 -52.25 -3.03
C LEU A 41 11.27 -53.66 -3.24
N VAL A 42 12.58 -53.86 -3.03
CA VAL A 42 13.24 -55.17 -3.20
C VAL A 42 13.75 -55.71 -1.85
N SER A 43 12.83 -56.34 -1.12
CA SER A 43 13.05 -57.21 0.07
C SER A 43 13.56 -56.56 1.38
N VAL A 44 13.07 -57.09 2.51
CA VAL A 44 13.50 -56.72 3.88
C VAL A 44 14.04 -57.97 4.56
N ARG A 45 15.34 -58.01 4.89
CA ARG A 45 15.91 -59.10 5.70
C ARG A 45 16.03 -58.64 7.16
N ARG A 46 15.23 -59.24 8.05
CA ARG A 46 15.34 -59.02 9.50
C ARG A 46 16.50 -59.84 10.07
N ARG A 47 17.42 -59.18 10.78
CA ARG A 47 18.29 -59.80 11.79
C ARG A 47 18.03 -59.10 13.12
N SER A 48 17.83 -59.85 14.19
CA SER A 48 17.44 -59.32 15.50
C SER A 48 18.52 -58.39 16.07
N GLY A 49 18.08 -57.27 16.65
CA GLY A 49 18.89 -56.45 17.57
C GLY A 49 19.44 -55.10 17.07
N ARG A 50 19.26 -54.67 15.81
CA ARG A 50 19.64 -53.32 15.35
C ARG A 50 18.66 -52.74 14.31
N ARG A 51 18.52 -51.41 14.26
CA ARG A 51 17.58 -50.68 13.37
C ARG A 51 17.87 -50.96 11.89
N PRO A 52 16.84 -51.04 11.02
CA PRO A 52 17.03 -51.28 9.59
C PRO A 52 17.73 -50.10 8.92
N ILE A 53 18.67 -50.39 8.02
CA ILE A 53 19.34 -49.42 7.14
C ILE A 53 18.74 -49.63 5.74
N LEU A 54 18.22 -48.57 5.14
CA LEU A 54 17.68 -48.58 3.78
C LEU A 54 18.81 -48.24 2.81
N PHE A 55 19.14 -49.14 1.90
CA PHE A 55 20.05 -48.88 0.79
C PHE A 55 19.21 -48.52 -0.43
N VAL A 56 19.51 -47.38 -1.06
CA VAL A 56 18.95 -46.95 -2.34
C VAL A 56 20.12 -46.82 -3.29
N GLU A 57 20.21 -47.72 -4.28
CA GLU A 57 21.10 -47.58 -5.42
C GLU A 57 20.41 -46.71 -6.48
N THR A 58 21.13 -45.72 -7.01
CA THR A 58 20.71 -44.94 -8.17
C THR A 58 21.71 -45.19 -9.29
N ASP A 59 21.23 -45.72 -10.42
CA ASP A 59 22.03 -45.91 -11.63
C ASP A 59 22.52 -44.55 -12.16
N VAL A 60 23.83 -44.43 -12.38
CA VAL A 60 24.48 -43.26 -13.01
C VAL A 60 24.77 -43.64 -14.46
N PRO A 61 24.31 -42.88 -15.48
CA PRO A 61 24.74 -43.14 -16.84
C PRO A 61 26.13 -42.54 -17.12
N GLU A 62 26.97 -43.35 -17.75
CA GLU A 62 28.32 -43.03 -18.22
C GLU A 62 28.33 -42.04 -19.40
N SER A 63 29.28 -41.11 -19.34
CA SER A 63 29.91 -40.35 -20.42
C SER A 63 29.06 -39.33 -21.22
N VAL A 64 29.31 -38.04 -20.97
CA VAL A 64 29.26 -37.00 -22.00
C VAL A 64 30.53 -36.14 -21.91
N SER A 65 31.10 -35.93 -23.08
CA SER A 65 32.39 -35.34 -23.42
C SER A 65 32.64 -33.92 -22.89
N MET A 66 33.88 -33.69 -22.46
CA MET A 66 34.49 -32.37 -22.29
C MET A 66 34.75 -31.73 -23.67
N THR A 67 33.94 -30.74 -24.05
CA THR A 67 34.32 -29.71 -25.04
C THR A 67 33.67 -28.38 -24.67
N ASP A 68 34.51 -27.36 -24.56
CA ASP A 68 34.24 -25.92 -24.63
C ASP A 68 33.39 -25.27 -23.53
N SER A 69 34.04 -25.08 -22.38
CA SER A 69 33.74 -24.00 -21.45
C SER A 69 34.18 -22.64 -22.03
N ASN A 70 33.29 -21.95 -22.73
CA ASN A 70 33.24 -20.47 -22.75
C ASN A 70 32.01 -19.93 -23.50
N SER A 71 30.84 -20.09 -22.89
CA SER A 71 29.72 -19.17 -23.09
C SER A 71 28.74 -19.29 -21.92
N ILE A 72 29.05 -18.65 -20.80
CA ILE A 72 28.00 -18.29 -19.84
C ILE A 72 27.12 -17.28 -20.59
N PRO A 73 25.81 -17.51 -20.82
CA PRO A 73 24.96 -16.46 -21.34
C PRO A 73 24.87 -15.40 -20.24
N SER A 74 25.63 -14.33 -20.40
CA SER A 74 25.44 -13.10 -19.66
C SER A 74 24.12 -12.48 -20.12
N SER A 75 23.00 -12.86 -19.50
CA SER A 75 21.75 -12.10 -19.51
C SER A 75 20.80 -12.58 -18.41
N ALA A 76 21.26 -12.54 -17.16
CA ALA A 76 20.33 -12.61 -16.03
C ALA A 76 19.61 -11.26 -15.94
N HIS A 77 18.63 -11.02 -16.82
CA HIS A 77 17.68 -9.94 -16.59
C HIS A 77 17.08 -10.13 -15.20
N PRO A 78 16.96 -9.07 -14.38
CA PRO A 78 16.30 -9.20 -13.09
C PRO A 78 14.90 -9.79 -13.33
N ALA A 79 14.51 -10.78 -12.51
CA ALA A 79 13.22 -11.45 -12.59
C ALA A 79 12.05 -10.55 -12.14
N TYR A 80 12.22 -9.23 -12.23
CA TYR A 80 11.28 -8.22 -11.80
C TYR A 80 11.27 -7.03 -12.77
N THR A 81 10.20 -6.25 -12.69
CA THR A 81 10.12 -4.90 -13.26
C THR A 81 10.35 -3.88 -12.15
N GLU A 82 11.23 -2.91 -12.36
CA GLU A 82 11.39 -1.78 -11.45
C GLU A 82 10.38 -0.70 -11.82
N ILE A 83 9.41 -0.45 -10.94
CA ILE A 83 8.39 0.57 -11.13
C ILE A 83 8.65 1.73 -10.18
N VAL A 84 9.03 2.86 -10.75
CA VAL A 84 9.16 4.14 -10.05
C VAL A 84 7.79 4.81 -10.05
N VAL A 85 7.15 4.90 -8.90
CA VAL A 85 5.84 5.51 -8.74
C VAL A 85 6.00 6.91 -8.17
N VAL A 86 5.41 7.90 -8.85
CA VAL A 86 5.48 9.31 -8.47
C VAL A 86 4.06 9.80 -8.20
N ARG A 87 3.83 10.46 -7.07
CA ARG A 87 2.58 11.19 -6.85
C ARG A 87 2.59 12.47 -7.68
N HIS A 88 1.47 12.86 -8.27
CA HIS A 88 1.35 14.13 -8.99
C HIS A 88 1.82 15.36 -8.15
N GLY A 89 2.25 16.42 -8.84
CA GLY A 89 2.60 17.70 -8.22
C GLY A 89 1.41 18.37 -7.52
N GLU A 90 1.68 19.39 -6.72
CA GLU A 90 0.65 20.14 -6.00
C GLU A 90 -0.39 20.78 -6.93
N THR A 91 -1.63 20.88 -6.42
CA THR A 91 -2.76 21.56 -7.06
C THR A 91 -3.35 22.55 -6.06
N GLU A 92 -4.14 23.52 -6.53
CA GLU A 92 -4.87 24.44 -5.64
C GLU A 92 -5.74 23.68 -4.62
N TRP A 93 -6.34 22.55 -5.03
CA TRP A 93 -7.17 21.75 -4.12
C TRP A 93 -6.36 20.98 -3.08
N ASN A 94 -5.06 20.73 -3.30
CA ASN A 94 -4.19 20.24 -2.24
C ASN A 94 -3.95 21.33 -1.20
N ALA A 95 -3.59 22.55 -1.64
CA ALA A 95 -3.35 23.69 -0.76
C ALA A 95 -4.60 24.05 0.07
N ASP A 96 -5.77 24.06 -0.58
CA ASP A 96 -7.08 24.36 0.04
C ASP A 96 -7.68 23.19 0.84
N LYS A 97 -7.02 22.03 0.83
CA LYS A 97 -7.50 20.80 1.48
C LYS A 97 -8.88 20.34 1.00
N ARG A 98 -9.11 20.43 -0.31
CA ARG A 98 -10.32 19.96 -0.99
C ARG A 98 -10.15 18.56 -1.55
N ILE A 99 -11.23 17.79 -1.50
CA ILE A 99 -11.29 16.43 -2.00
C ILE A 99 -11.39 16.46 -3.53
N GLN A 100 -10.41 15.89 -4.23
CA GLN A 100 -10.37 15.92 -5.71
C GLN A 100 -11.09 14.72 -6.34
N GLY A 101 -10.69 13.50 -5.96
CA GLY A 101 -11.12 12.28 -6.63
C GLY A 101 -10.81 12.32 -8.14
N HIS A 102 -11.84 12.11 -8.96
CA HIS A 102 -11.75 12.12 -10.43
C HIS A 102 -11.94 13.51 -11.06
N VAL A 103 -12.13 14.57 -10.27
CA VAL A 103 -12.21 15.92 -10.85
C VAL A 103 -10.84 16.31 -11.40
N ASP A 104 -10.84 16.81 -12.63
CA ASP A 104 -9.64 17.36 -13.27
C ASP A 104 -9.33 18.73 -12.69
N VAL A 105 -8.21 18.79 -11.97
CA VAL A 105 -7.64 20.01 -11.40
C VAL A 105 -6.22 20.11 -11.94
N ASP A 106 -5.88 21.29 -12.45
CA ASP A 106 -4.54 21.56 -12.98
C ASP A 106 -3.51 21.66 -11.84
N LEU A 107 -2.23 21.45 -12.17
CA LEU A 107 -1.15 21.76 -11.24
C LEU A 107 -1.14 23.27 -10.92
N ASN A 108 -0.85 23.62 -9.68
CA ASN A 108 -0.53 25.02 -9.35
C ASN A 108 0.94 25.33 -9.72
N GLU A 109 1.39 26.56 -9.47
CA GLU A 109 2.76 26.96 -9.81
C GLU A 109 3.81 26.15 -9.04
N VAL A 110 3.56 25.89 -7.76
CA VAL A 110 4.41 25.03 -6.93
C VAL A 110 4.46 23.61 -7.49
N GLY A 111 3.33 23.04 -7.90
CA GLY A 111 3.23 21.72 -8.49
C GLY A 111 3.97 21.57 -9.81
N ARG A 112 3.96 22.61 -10.66
CA ARG A 112 4.77 22.64 -11.89
C ARG A 112 6.27 22.64 -11.58
N GLN A 113 6.70 23.39 -10.57
CA GLN A 113 8.10 23.42 -10.14
C GLN A 113 8.51 22.07 -9.53
N GLN A 114 7.67 21.48 -8.69
CA GLN A 114 7.88 20.12 -8.16
C GLN A 114 8.02 19.08 -9.29
N ALA A 115 7.15 19.15 -10.31
CA ALA A 115 7.19 18.26 -11.48
C ALA A 115 8.51 18.39 -12.25
N ALA A 116 9.00 19.62 -12.44
CA ALA A 116 10.30 19.86 -13.07
C ALA A 116 11.48 19.30 -12.24
N LEU A 117 11.43 19.42 -10.92
CA LEU A 117 12.48 18.91 -10.03
C LEU A 117 12.54 17.38 -10.00
N VAL A 118 11.39 16.70 -9.92
CA VAL A 118 11.37 15.23 -9.98
C VAL A 118 11.80 14.73 -11.35
N ALA A 119 11.44 15.44 -12.42
CA ALA A 119 11.91 15.15 -13.78
C ALA A 119 13.44 15.27 -13.90
N ASP A 120 14.03 16.35 -13.39
CA ASP A 120 15.49 16.54 -13.41
C ASP A 120 16.21 15.47 -12.58
N ARG A 121 15.68 15.13 -11.40
CA ARG A 121 16.21 14.01 -10.60
C ARG A 121 16.20 12.70 -11.40
N LEU A 122 15.04 12.29 -11.93
CA LEU A 122 14.89 11.00 -12.60
C LEU A 122 15.73 10.91 -13.89
N SER A 123 15.98 12.04 -14.56
CA SER A 123 16.85 12.08 -15.75
C SER A 123 18.31 11.75 -15.48
N LYS A 124 18.74 11.78 -14.20
CA LYS A 124 20.09 11.44 -13.75
C LYS A 124 20.21 9.98 -13.27
N GLU A 125 19.10 9.24 -13.28
CA GLU A 125 19.03 7.85 -12.83
C GLU A 125 19.12 6.87 -14.02
N SER A 126 18.93 5.58 -13.76
CA SER A 126 18.93 4.53 -14.78
C SER A 126 17.89 4.79 -15.88
N LYS A 127 18.19 4.34 -17.10
CA LYS A 127 17.32 4.49 -18.27
C LYS A 127 15.88 4.04 -17.97
N ILE A 128 14.93 4.89 -18.34
CA ILE A 128 13.49 4.62 -18.27
C ILE A 128 13.03 4.09 -19.63
N SER A 129 12.38 2.93 -19.63
CA SER A 129 11.86 2.29 -20.85
C SER A 129 10.49 2.83 -21.28
N ALA A 130 9.66 3.24 -20.31
CA ALA A 130 8.34 3.79 -20.56
C ALA A 130 7.86 4.68 -19.41
N VAL A 131 6.97 5.62 -19.75
CA VAL A 131 6.28 6.49 -18.79
C VAL A 131 4.78 6.24 -18.91
N TYR A 132 4.14 5.85 -17.81
CA TYR A 132 2.69 5.75 -17.70
C TYR A 132 2.15 6.83 -16.78
N SER A 133 0.91 7.24 -17.01
CA SER A 133 0.24 8.18 -16.13
C SER A 133 -1.25 7.88 -15.99
N SER A 134 -1.80 8.23 -14.84
CA SER A 134 -3.22 8.53 -14.78
C SER A 134 -3.55 9.60 -15.82
N ASP A 135 -4.69 9.44 -16.47
CA ASP A 135 -5.23 10.38 -17.44
C ASP A 135 -5.79 11.68 -16.83
N LEU A 136 -5.84 11.81 -15.50
CA LEU A 136 -6.18 13.06 -14.83
C LEU A 136 -5.05 14.08 -14.99
N LYS A 137 -5.40 15.32 -15.33
CA LYS A 137 -4.45 16.34 -15.78
C LYS A 137 -3.24 16.51 -14.87
N ARG A 138 -3.44 16.69 -13.55
CA ARG A 138 -2.34 16.83 -12.58
C ARG A 138 -1.28 15.73 -12.66
N ALA A 139 -1.70 14.48 -12.87
CA ALA A 139 -0.78 13.35 -13.01
C ALA A 139 -0.18 13.31 -14.42
N PHE A 140 -0.98 13.57 -15.44
CA PHE A 140 -0.52 13.62 -16.82
C PHE A 140 0.54 14.71 -17.05
N ASP A 141 0.33 15.92 -16.57
CA ASP A 141 1.26 17.05 -16.70
C ASP A 141 2.58 16.78 -15.95
N THR A 142 2.48 16.17 -14.76
CA THR A 142 3.67 15.72 -14.01
C THR A 142 4.44 14.65 -14.79
N ALA A 143 3.74 13.70 -15.41
CA ALA A 143 4.35 12.67 -16.25
C ALA A 143 4.98 13.23 -17.52
N GLN A 144 4.36 14.24 -18.13
CA GLN A 144 4.87 14.91 -19.33
C GLN A 144 6.21 15.59 -19.03
N ALA A 145 6.31 16.31 -17.92
CA ALA A 145 7.59 16.92 -17.50
C ALA A 145 8.70 15.86 -17.35
N ILE A 146 8.38 14.70 -16.76
CA ILE A 146 9.33 13.59 -16.61
C ILE A 146 9.72 13.01 -17.98
N ALA A 147 8.73 12.72 -18.82
CA ALA A 147 8.92 12.17 -20.17
C ALA A 147 9.81 13.05 -21.05
N ASP A 148 9.52 14.36 -21.08
CA ASP A 148 10.29 15.34 -21.87
C ASP A 148 11.75 15.37 -21.41
N ARG A 149 11.96 15.42 -20.09
CA ARG A 149 13.30 15.50 -19.51
C ARG A 149 14.09 14.19 -19.62
N CYS A 150 13.43 13.04 -19.69
CA CYS A 150 14.05 11.72 -19.78
C CYS A 150 14.22 11.22 -21.22
N GLY A 151 14.28 12.15 -22.19
CA GLY A 151 14.58 11.83 -23.60
C GLY A 151 13.37 11.86 -24.54
N GLY A 152 12.29 12.53 -24.16
CA GLY A 152 11.11 12.70 -25.01
C GLY A 152 10.29 11.42 -25.18
N ILE A 153 10.09 10.68 -24.09
CA ILE A 153 9.34 9.42 -24.09
C ILE A 153 7.83 9.72 -24.21
N GLU A 154 7.08 8.98 -25.02
CA GLU A 154 5.62 9.12 -25.06
C GLU A 154 4.98 8.72 -23.71
N VAL A 155 4.08 9.57 -23.19
CA VAL A 155 3.32 9.26 -21.96
C VAL A 155 2.10 8.42 -22.30
N ILE A 156 2.05 7.19 -21.77
CA ILE A 156 0.93 6.27 -21.95
C ILE A 156 -0.12 6.52 -20.85
N LYS A 157 -1.31 6.95 -21.24
CA LYS A 157 -2.44 7.13 -20.32
C LYS A 157 -3.04 5.77 -19.94
N GLU A 158 -3.20 5.54 -18.65
CA GLU A 158 -3.81 4.32 -18.10
C GLU A 158 -4.89 4.70 -17.07
N PRO A 159 -6.18 4.62 -17.40
CA PRO A 159 -7.29 4.97 -16.50
C PRO A 159 -7.28 4.16 -15.20
N GLY A 160 -6.69 2.96 -15.21
CA GLY A 160 -6.47 2.15 -14.02
C GLY A 160 -5.61 2.80 -12.94
N LEU A 161 -4.88 3.87 -13.26
CA LEU A 161 -4.02 4.62 -12.35
C LEU A 161 -4.69 5.83 -11.69
N ARG A 162 -5.96 6.14 -12.02
CA ARG A 162 -6.70 7.27 -11.41
C ARG A 162 -6.77 7.16 -9.88
N GLU A 163 -6.96 8.30 -9.22
CA GLU A 163 -7.32 8.36 -7.79
C GLU A 163 -8.63 7.58 -7.54
N ARG A 164 -9.00 7.39 -6.27
CA ARG A 164 -10.35 6.93 -5.92
C ARG A 164 -11.40 7.91 -6.42
N HIS A 165 -12.46 7.43 -7.07
CA HIS A 165 -13.66 8.25 -7.28
C HIS A 165 -14.34 8.50 -5.93
N LEU A 166 -14.43 9.76 -5.51
CA LEU A 166 -14.93 10.11 -4.17
C LEU A 166 -16.39 10.58 -4.19
N GLY A 167 -17.07 10.42 -5.33
CA GLY A 167 -18.52 10.60 -5.44
C GLY A 167 -18.97 12.01 -5.05
N ASP A 168 -20.00 12.08 -4.21
CA ASP A 168 -20.59 13.33 -3.73
C ASP A 168 -19.66 14.18 -2.83
N LEU A 169 -18.45 13.69 -2.53
CA LEU A 169 -17.45 14.42 -1.75
C LEU A 169 -16.53 15.29 -2.59
N GLN A 170 -16.46 15.07 -3.90
CA GLN A 170 -15.52 15.78 -4.77
C GLN A 170 -15.85 17.29 -4.81
N GLY A 171 -14.82 18.12 -4.63
CA GLY A 171 -14.93 19.59 -4.54
C GLY A 171 -15.09 20.13 -3.13
N LEU A 172 -15.49 19.28 -2.17
CA LEU A 172 -15.71 19.69 -0.80
C LEU A 172 -14.41 19.61 0.02
N SER A 173 -14.24 20.53 0.96
CA SER A 173 -13.35 20.29 2.11
C SER A 173 -13.98 19.24 3.05
N LEU A 174 -13.17 18.63 3.92
CA LEU A 174 -13.69 17.66 4.91
C LEU A 174 -14.76 18.28 5.83
N SER A 175 -14.60 19.54 6.21
CA SER A 175 -15.58 20.27 7.03
C SER A 175 -16.90 20.55 6.31
N GLU A 176 -16.86 20.74 4.99
CA GLU A 176 -18.06 20.93 4.16
C GLU A 176 -18.74 19.58 3.90
N ALA A 177 -17.95 18.53 3.62
CA ALA A 177 -18.41 17.17 3.34
C ALA A 177 -19.35 16.63 4.44
N ALA A 178 -18.96 16.76 5.70
CA ALA A 178 -19.77 16.30 6.83
C ALA A 178 -21.17 16.94 6.91
N LYS A 179 -21.32 18.17 6.36
CA LYS A 179 -22.60 18.91 6.38
C LYS A 179 -23.39 18.72 5.09
N ALA A 180 -22.72 18.78 3.94
CA ALA A 180 -23.35 18.75 2.63
C ALA A 180 -23.73 17.33 2.19
N SER A 181 -22.91 16.33 2.54
CA SER A 181 -23.05 14.95 2.09
C SER A 181 -22.75 13.97 3.24
N PRO A 182 -23.53 13.97 4.33
CA PRO A 182 -23.23 13.21 5.54
C PRO A 182 -23.11 11.70 5.30
N GLU A 183 -24.00 11.11 4.48
CA GLU A 183 -23.93 9.68 4.15
C GLU A 183 -22.63 9.32 3.40
N ALA A 184 -22.19 10.20 2.49
CA ALA A 184 -20.95 10.02 1.75
C ALA A 184 -19.73 10.19 2.64
N TYR A 185 -19.79 11.15 3.56
CA TYR A 185 -18.75 11.39 4.56
C TYR A 185 -18.60 10.18 5.51
N ASP A 186 -19.71 9.63 6.00
CA ASP A 186 -19.71 8.42 6.84
C ASP A 186 -19.16 7.21 6.08
N ALA A 187 -19.56 7.03 4.80
CA ALA A 187 -19.00 5.99 3.94
C ALA A 187 -17.49 6.17 3.70
N PHE A 188 -17.04 7.42 3.55
CA PHE A 188 -15.62 7.74 3.42
C PHE A 188 -14.84 7.42 4.68
N LEU A 189 -15.37 7.67 5.88
CA LEU A 189 -14.72 7.34 7.15
C LEU A 189 -14.78 5.85 7.51
N SER A 190 -15.81 5.14 7.05
CA SER A 190 -16.10 3.73 7.36
C SER A 190 -14.92 2.77 7.15
N HIS A 191 -14.68 1.87 8.11
CA HIS A 191 -13.69 0.80 7.99
C HIS A 191 -14.10 -0.34 7.05
N LYS A 192 -15.34 -0.34 6.53
CA LYS A 192 -15.80 -1.34 5.57
C LYS A 192 -15.19 -1.04 4.20
N THR A 193 -14.19 -1.83 3.80
CA THR A 193 -13.43 -1.58 2.56
C THR A 193 -14.26 -1.79 1.29
N SER A 194 -15.29 -2.64 1.36
CA SER A 194 -16.23 -2.93 0.28
C SER A 194 -17.34 -1.89 0.10
N GLN A 195 -17.45 -0.91 1.00
CA GLN A 195 -18.49 0.11 0.94
C GLN A 195 -18.15 1.19 -0.09
N ASP A 196 -19.02 1.34 -1.10
CA ASP A 196 -18.96 2.44 -2.07
C ASP A 196 -19.31 3.79 -1.41
N ILE A 197 -18.83 4.88 -2.04
CA ILE A 197 -19.22 6.24 -1.65
C ILE A 197 -20.41 6.66 -2.53
N PRO A 198 -21.51 7.19 -1.95
CA PRO A 198 -22.61 7.83 -2.69
C PRO A 198 -22.13 8.82 -3.77
N GLY A 199 -22.93 9.00 -4.82
CA GLY A 199 -22.54 9.80 -5.99
C GLY A 199 -21.68 9.05 -7.01
N GLY A 200 -21.77 7.71 -7.03
CA GLY A 200 -20.99 6.86 -7.94
C GLY A 200 -19.52 6.70 -7.54
N GLY A 201 -19.17 6.98 -6.27
CA GLY A 201 -17.83 6.77 -5.74
C GLY A 201 -17.45 5.31 -5.56
N GLU A 202 -16.14 5.07 -5.63
CA GLU A 202 -15.55 3.73 -5.50
C GLU A 202 -15.42 3.34 -4.03
N SER A 203 -15.58 2.05 -3.72
CA SER A 203 -15.08 1.45 -2.49
C SER A 203 -13.54 1.41 -2.48
N LEU A 204 -12.95 1.09 -1.32
CA LEU A 204 -11.50 0.86 -1.25
C LEU A 204 -11.10 -0.41 -2.02
N ASP A 205 -11.94 -1.45 -1.99
CA ASP A 205 -11.68 -2.71 -2.69
C ASP A 205 -11.64 -2.50 -4.21
N LYS A 206 -12.58 -1.72 -4.78
CA LYS A 206 -12.58 -1.37 -6.20
C LYS A 206 -11.32 -0.62 -6.63
N LEU A 207 -10.90 0.37 -5.84
CA LEU A 207 -9.65 1.09 -6.06
C LEU A 207 -8.46 0.13 -6.03
N TYR A 208 -8.39 -0.73 -5.01
CA TYR A 208 -7.31 -1.69 -4.83
C TYR A 208 -7.21 -2.65 -6.01
N GLU A 209 -8.31 -3.27 -6.41
CA GLU A 209 -8.36 -4.23 -7.53
C GLU A 209 -7.93 -3.58 -8.86
N ARG A 210 -8.55 -2.45 -9.22
CA ARG A 210 -8.26 -1.73 -10.48
C ARG A 210 -6.81 -1.26 -10.55
N SER A 211 -6.31 -0.66 -9.47
CA SER A 211 -4.94 -0.13 -9.44
C SER A 211 -3.91 -1.25 -9.50
N THR A 212 -3.99 -2.25 -8.61
CA THR A 212 -3.02 -3.36 -8.57
C THR A 212 -3.00 -4.15 -9.88
N SER A 213 -4.17 -4.41 -10.48
CA SER A 213 -4.27 -5.07 -11.78
C SER A 213 -3.57 -4.30 -12.90
N SER A 214 -3.61 -2.96 -12.85
CA SER A 214 -2.95 -2.13 -13.87
C SER A 214 -1.43 -2.16 -13.73
N PHE A 215 -0.93 -2.11 -12.49
CA PHE A 215 0.50 -2.26 -12.21
C PHE A 215 1.03 -3.66 -12.54
N GLN A 216 0.24 -4.73 -12.33
CA GLN A 216 0.58 -6.08 -12.78
C GLN A 216 0.73 -6.17 -14.30
N ARG A 217 -0.21 -5.59 -15.06
CA ARG A 217 -0.12 -5.54 -16.54
C ARG A 217 1.12 -4.77 -17.00
N ILE A 218 1.41 -3.63 -16.38
CA ILE A 218 2.59 -2.83 -16.68
C ILE A 218 3.86 -3.65 -16.38
N ALA A 219 3.96 -4.28 -15.20
CA ALA A 219 5.09 -5.13 -14.85
C ALA A 219 5.28 -6.31 -15.82
N ALA A 220 4.19 -7.00 -16.18
CA ALA A 220 4.26 -8.12 -17.11
C ALA A 220 4.79 -7.71 -18.50
N LYS A 221 4.50 -6.47 -18.94
CA LYS A 221 4.97 -5.91 -20.22
C LYS A 221 6.44 -5.47 -20.19
N HIS A 222 6.98 -5.14 -19.02
CA HIS A 222 8.28 -4.47 -18.86
C HIS A 222 9.29 -5.29 -18.04
N ARG A 223 9.27 -6.62 -18.21
CA ARG A 223 10.15 -7.55 -17.49
C ARG A 223 11.62 -7.18 -17.64
N GLY A 224 12.33 -7.04 -16.52
CA GLY A 224 13.74 -6.66 -16.50
C GLY A 224 14.00 -5.20 -16.84
N GLU A 225 12.95 -4.40 -17.04
CA GLU A 225 13.04 -2.98 -17.38
C GLU A 225 12.65 -2.10 -16.19
N ARG A 226 12.92 -0.81 -16.35
CA ARG A 226 12.53 0.25 -15.41
C ARG A 226 11.51 1.17 -16.07
N VAL A 227 10.39 1.40 -15.40
CA VAL A 227 9.33 2.30 -15.88
C VAL A 227 8.95 3.31 -14.82
N VAL A 228 8.46 4.48 -15.26
CA VAL A 228 7.88 5.49 -14.38
C VAL A 228 6.37 5.44 -14.50
N VAL A 229 5.67 5.52 -13.36
CA VAL A 229 4.21 5.58 -13.29
C VAL A 229 3.82 6.77 -12.42
N VAL A 230 3.09 7.74 -12.98
CA VAL A 230 2.58 8.89 -12.22
C VAL A 230 1.12 8.66 -11.83
N SER A 231 0.81 8.80 -10.54
CA SER A 231 -0.50 8.49 -9.97
C SER A 231 -0.82 9.37 -8.76
N HIS A 232 -1.67 8.88 -7.85
CA HIS A 232 -2.31 9.63 -6.78
C HIS A 232 -2.16 8.94 -5.42
N GLY A 233 -2.46 9.65 -4.34
CA GLY A 233 -2.21 9.20 -2.97
C GLY A 233 -2.97 7.91 -2.62
N GLY A 234 -4.26 7.81 -2.96
CA GLY A 234 -5.06 6.62 -2.68
C GLY A 234 -4.56 5.39 -3.44
N THR A 235 -4.20 5.56 -4.71
CA THR A 235 -3.61 4.49 -5.53
C THR A 235 -2.28 4.00 -4.97
N ILE A 236 -1.35 4.91 -4.64
CA ILE A 236 -0.04 4.56 -4.06
C ILE A 236 -0.20 3.81 -2.72
N ARG A 237 -1.21 4.18 -1.92
CA ARG A 237 -1.55 3.49 -0.68
C ARG A 237 -2.05 2.06 -0.94
N SER A 238 -2.82 1.82 -1.99
CA SER A 238 -3.21 0.46 -2.41
C SER A 238 -2.00 -0.39 -2.80
N LEU A 239 -1.01 0.19 -3.48
CA LEU A 239 0.24 -0.52 -3.81
C LEU A 239 1.05 -0.87 -2.56
N HIS A 240 1.14 0.04 -1.61
CA HIS A 240 1.75 -0.27 -0.31
C HIS A 240 1.01 -1.41 0.37
N LYS A 241 -0.32 -1.39 0.39
CA LYS A 241 -1.12 -2.46 1.00
C LYS A 241 -0.88 -3.81 0.34
N ARG A 242 -0.67 -3.85 -0.98
CA ARG A 242 -0.32 -5.06 -1.74
C ARG A 242 1.05 -5.59 -1.33
N ALA A 243 2.05 -4.72 -1.25
CA ALA A 243 3.44 -5.09 -0.97
C ALA A 243 3.73 -5.36 0.52
N CYS A 244 3.07 -4.62 1.42
CA CYS A 244 3.25 -4.71 2.86
C CYS A 244 1.89 -4.64 3.58
N PRO A 245 1.13 -5.75 3.64
CA PRO A 245 -0.25 -5.76 4.12
C PRO A 245 -0.38 -5.51 5.64
N SER A 246 0.68 -5.75 6.41
CA SER A 246 0.69 -5.59 7.88
C SER A 246 1.00 -4.16 8.34
N GLU A 247 1.51 -3.29 7.47
CA GLU A 247 2.00 -1.97 7.86
C GLU A 247 1.16 -0.84 7.28
N ARG A 248 1.19 0.30 7.97
CA ARG A 248 0.61 1.55 7.46
C ARG A 248 1.71 2.35 6.77
N PRO A 249 1.48 2.85 5.55
CA PRO A 249 2.46 3.69 4.88
C PRO A 249 2.65 5.01 5.64
N ALA A 250 3.88 5.51 5.64
CA ALA A 250 4.16 6.90 5.94
C ALA A 250 3.47 7.83 4.91
N LYS A 251 3.42 9.13 5.22
CA LYS A 251 2.78 10.15 4.37
C LYS A 251 3.30 10.13 2.93
N ILE A 252 2.38 10.23 1.97
CA ILE A 252 2.68 10.27 0.52
C ILE A 252 2.60 11.73 0.10
N LEU A 253 3.73 12.38 -0.15
CA LEU A 253 3.79 13.81 -0.47
C LEU A 253 3.67 14.04 -1.98
N ASN A 254 3.33 15.26 -2.40
CA ASN A 254 3.37 15.60 -3.82
C ASN A 254 4.79 15.39 -4.37
N THR A 255 4.87 14.84 -5.58
CA THR A 255 6.10 14.35 -6.25
C THR A 255 6.98 13.40 -5.46
N SER A 256 6.51 12.82 -4.35
CA SER A 256 7.28 11.79 -3.66
C SER A 256 7.51 10.58 -4.54
N VAL A 257 8.73 10.07 -4.51
CA VAL A 257 9.18 8.93 -5.31
C VAL A 257 9.11 7.66 -4.47
N HIS A 258 8.49 6.62 -5.03
CA HIS A 258 8.40 5.29 -4.46
C HIS A 258 8.95 4.29 -5.47
N ILE A 259 9.70 3.29 -5.03
CA ILE A 259 10.27 2.28 -5.92
C ILE A 259 9.76 0.92 -5.51
N PHE A 260 9.11 0.23 -6.44
CA PHE A 260 8.64 -1.14 -6.29
C PHE A 260 9.39 -2.06 -7.25
N HIS A 261 9.71 -3.26 -6.76
CA HIS A 261 10.07 -4.38 -7.62
C HIS A 261 8.87 -5.33 -7.66
N ILE A 262 8.36 -5.59 -8.86
CA ILE A 262 7.26 -6.54 -9.10
C ILE A 262 7.82 -7.72 -9.88
N SER A 263 7.84 -8.90 -9.26
CA SER A 263 8.36 -10.12 -9.89
C SER A 263 7.39 -10.74 -10.91
N ASP A 264 7.89 -11.68 -11.69
CA ASP A 264 7.11 -12.49 -12.62
C ASP A 264 6.05 -13.38 -11.95
N VAL A 265 6.26 -13.75 -10.69
CA VAL A 265 5.33 -14.49 -9.83
C VAL A 265 4.43 -13.59 -8.98
N ASP A 266 4.33 -12.30 -9.32
CA ASP A 266 3.47 -11.31 -8.66
C ASP A 266 3.81 -11.07 -7.16
N GLU A 267 5.09 -11.15 -6.82
CA GLU A 267 5.60 -10.67 -5.53
C GLU A 267 6.02 -9.21 -5.64
N TRP A 268 5.58 -8.41 -4.68
CA TRP A 268 5.79 -6.96 -4.67
C TRP A 268 6.71 -6.59 -3.50
N THR A 269 7.83 -5.94 -3.80
CA THR A 269 8.78 -5.47 -2.79
C THR A 269 8.95 -3.96 -2.88
N ILE A 270 8.87 -3.27 -1.73
CA ILE A 270 9.17 -1.84 -1.64
C ILE A 270 10.68 -1.67 -1.46
N LYS A 271 11.32 -0.91 -2.36
CA LYS A 271 12.76 -0.59 -2.32
C LYS A 271 13.05 0.80 -1.80
N SER A 272 12.13 1.73 -2.07
CA SER A 272 12.17 3.10 -1.55
C SER A 272 10.74 3.59 -1.35
N TRP A 273 10.53 4.41 -0.32
CA TRP A 273 9.21 4.92 0.03
C TRP A 273 9.26 6.42 0.33
N GLY A 274 8.46 7.21 -0.39
CA GLY A 274 8.17 8.59 -0.03
C GLY A 274 9.35 9.54 -0.16
N ASP A 275 10.32 9.25 -1.03
CA ASP A 275 11.54 10.05 -1.16
C ASP A 275 11.24 11.39 -1.86
N VAL A 276 11.54 12.47 -1.15
CA VAL A 276 11.35 13.87 -1.57
C VAL A 276 12.67 14.66 -1.58
N SER A 277 13.81 13.99 -1.60
CA SER A 277 15.14 14.64 -1.57
C SER A 277 15.36 15.69 -2.65
N HIS A 278 14.66 15.59 -3.79
CA HIS A 278 14.70 16.57 -4.89
C HIS A 278 14.02 17.91 -4.53
N LEU A 279 13.18 17.94 -3.49
CA LEU A 279 12.48 19.15 -3.03
C LEU A 279 13.29 19.97 -2.02
N ASN A 280 14.34 19.38 -1.42
CA ASN A 280 15.13 20.03 -0.36
C ASN A 280 15.82 21.33 -0.79
N GLN A 281 15.99 21.57 -2.09
CA GLN A 281 16.64 22.78 -2.61
C GLN A 281 15.71 24.01 -2.64
N THR A 282 14.43 23.87 -2.29
CA THR A 282 13.41 24.86 -2.70
C THR A 282 12.38 25.25 -1.63
N GLY A 283 12.38 24.61 -0.45
CA GLY A 283 11.49 25.01 0.65
C GLY A 283 10.00 24.65 0.48
N PHE A 284 9.60 23.90 -0.55
CA PHE A 284 8.18 23.56 -0.84
C PHE A 284 7.49 22.59 0.14
N LEU A 285 8.12 22.24 1.26
CA LEU A 285 7.60 21.27 2.23
C LEU A 285 6.89 21.98 3.39
N GLU A 286 5.68 22.50 3.18
CA GLU A 286 4.88 23.06 4.29
C GLU A 286 3.55 22.33 4.55
N SER A 287 2.85 21.77 3.55
CA SER A 287 1.70 20.88 3.85
C SER A 287 1.27 19.96 2.71
N GLY A 288 1.81 18.73 2.66
CA GLY A 288 1.36 17.72 1.69
C GLY A 288 -0.02 17.12 2.01
N PHE A 289 -1.11 17.87 1.84
CA PHE A 289 -2.45 17.33 2.01
C PHE A 289 -2.82 16.43 0.82
N GLY A 290 -3.08 15.16 1.12
CA GLY A 290 -3.36 14.11 0.14
C GLY A 290 -4.82 13.87 -0.21
N GLY A 291 -5.75 14.57 0.46
CA GLY A 291 -7.18 14.23 0.38
C GLY A 291 -7.52 12.85 0.96
N ASP A 292 -6.59 12.22 1.68
CA ASP A 292 -6.74 10.89 2.26
C ASP A 292 -7.10 10.94 3.75
N ARG A 293 -7.82 9.91 4.24
CA ARG A 293 -8.27 9.79 5.64
C ARG A 293 -7.17 9.96 6.71
N THR A 294 -5.91 9.77 6.33
CA THR A 294 -4.77 9.84 7.29
C THR A 294 -4.40 11.26 7.64
N SER A 295 -4.67 12.23 6.76
CA SER A 295 -4.42 13.65 7.02
C SER A 295 -5.30 14.23 8.14
N GLU A 296 -6.41 13.58 8.49
CA GLU A 296 -7.29 13.99 9.59
C GLU A 296 -6.91 13.33 10.92
N ILE A 297 -6.48 12.05 10.88
CA ILE A 297 -5.94 11.34 12.05
C ILE A 297 -4.68 12.04 12.57
N ASP A 298 -3.79 12.49 11.68
CA ASP A 298 -2.59 13.24 12.08
C ASP A 298 -2.90 14.63 12.64
N LYS A 299 -4.05 15.23 12.30
CA LYS A 299 -4.49 16.51 12.90
C LYS A 299 -5.05 16.28 14.30
N VAL A 300 -5.92 15.26 14.47
CA VAL A 300 -6.45 14.87 15.78
C VAL A 300 -5.34 14.39 16.72
N LEU A 301 -4.34 13.68 16.21
CA LEU A 301 -3.18 13.21 17.00
C LEU A 301 -2.07 14.27 17.14
N GLY A 302 -1.94 15.19 16.18
CA GLY A 302 -0.98 16.28 16.19
C GLY A 302 -1.30 17.36 17.20
N ASP A 303 -2.59 17.69 17.38
CA ASP A 303 -3.08 18.59 18.43
C ASP A 303 -2.93 17.98 19.85
N LEU A 304 -2.52 16.71 19.96
CA LEU A 304 -2.33 15.97 21.21
C LEU A 304 -0.86 15.64 21.55
N ARG A 305 0.13 16.14 20.80
CA ARG A 305 1.54 15.90 21.14
C ARG A 305 2.00 16.73 22.34
N PHE A 306 1.98 16.10 23.51
CA PHE A 306 2.78 16.49 24.66
C PHE A 306 4.21 15.98 24.47
N ASP A 307 5.18 16.89 24.54
CA ASP A 307 6.61 16.58 24.67
C ASP A 307 6.84 15.98 26.07
N THR A 308 6.84 14.65 26.19
CA THR A 308 7.45 13.96 27.33
C THR A 308 7.57 12.45 27.08
N THR A 309 8.69 11.88 27.55
CA THR A 309 9.02 10.46 27.44
C THR A 309 8.06 9.57 28.21
N TYR A 310 7.74 8.41 27.62
CA TYR A 310 6.68 7.46 28.02
C TYR A 310 6.81 6.90 29.47
N SER A 311 7.95 7.10 30.14
CA SER A 311 8.20 6.65 31.52
C SER A 311 7.59 7.56 32.60
N ASP A 312 7.32 8.84 32.29
CA ASP A 312 6.95 9.84 33.31
C ASP A 312 5.42 9.99 33.47
N LEU A 313 4.64 9.31 32.63
CA LEU A 313 3.18 9.48 32.52
C LEU A 313 2.35 8.55 33.43
N ILE A 314 2.95 7.49 33.98
CA ILE A 314 2.22 6.49 34.77
C ILE A 314 1.48 7.08 36.00
N PRO A 315 2.04 8.07 36.74
CA PRO A 315 1.34 8.68 37.88
C PRO A 315 0.24 9.68 37.50
N HIS A 316 0.15 10.11 36.23
CA HIS A 316 -0.74 11.19 35.79
C HIS A 316 -1.95 10.70 34.99
N ILE A 317 -1.89 9.52 34.38
CA ILE A 317 -2.99 8.92 33.60
C ILE A 317 -4.30 8.85 34.40
N GLY A 318 -4.25 8.52 35.69
CA GLY A 318 -5.45 8.46 36.53
C GLY A 318 -6.16 9.81 36.72
N ARG A 319 -5.40 10.92 36.79
CA ARG A 319 -5.97 12.27 36.89
C ARG A 319 -6.56 12.73 35.55
N TRP A 320 -5.94 12.34 34.44
CA TRP A 320 -6.41 12.67 33.09
C TRP A 320 -7.71 11.95 32.74
N ILE A 321 -7.82 10.66 33.08
CA ILE A 321 -9.07 9.91 32.89
C ILE A 321 -10.21 10.55 33.69
N SER A 322 -9.96 11.02 34.92
CA SER A 322 -10.97 11.71 35.71
C SER A 322 -11.39 13.06 35.09
N THR A 323 -10.45 13.84 34.57
CA THR A 323 -10.75 15.12 33.91
C THR A 323 -11.49 14.93 32.59
N ILE A 324 -11.13 13.91 31.81
CA ILE A 324 -11.81 13.58 30.55
C ILE A 324 -13.26 13.14 30.82
N HIS A 325 -13.51 12.31 31.84
CA HIS A 325 -14.89 11.96 32.23
C HIS A 325 -15.68 13.18 32.69
N LYS A 326 -15.08 14.08 33.48
CA LYS A 326 -15.76 15.33 33.89
C LYS A 326 -16.07 16.26 32.72
N LEU A 327 -15.18 16.33 31.72
CA LEU A 327 -15.41 17.10 30.49
C LEU A 327 -16.45 16.44 29.59
N ALA A 328 -16.46 15.11 29.49
CA ALA A 328 -17.47 14.35 28.77
C ALA A 328 -18.86 14.54 29.39
N ASP A 329 -18.98 14.44 30.72
CA ASP A 329 -20.22 14.69 31.46
C ASP A 329 -20.69 16.14 31.30
N ALA A 330 -19.76 17.11 31.31
CA ALA A 330 -20.08 18.53 31.11
C ALA A 330 -20.55 18.81 29.66
N LEU A 331 -19.94 18.16 28.66
CA LEU A 331 -20.35 18.27 27.26
C LEU A 331 -21.69 17.59 27.00
N GLU A 332 -21.95 16.45 27.62
CA GLU A 332 -23.24 15.74 27.55
C GLU A 332 -24.34 16.57 28.24
N THR A 333 -24.04 17.18 29.39
CA THR A 333 -24.94 18.12 30.08
C THR A 333 -25.25 19.34 29.21
N LYS A 334 -24.23 19.93 28.57
CA LYS A 334 -24.40 21.08 27.67
C LYS A 334 -25.24 20.72 26.44
N TYR A 335 -24.99 19.55 25.85
CA TYR A 335 -25.78 19.03 24.73
C TYR A 335 -27.26 18.81 25.10
N HIS A 336 -27.53 18.27 26.30
CA HIS A 336 -28.89 18.12 26.81
C HIS A 336 -29.58 19.47 27.07
N GLN A 337 -28.86 20.45 27.61
CA GLN A 337 -29.38 21.81 27.82
C GLN A 337 -29.74 22.51 26.50
N GLU A 338 -28.86 22.45 25.50
CA GLU A 338 -29.11 23.03 24.16
C GLU A 338 -30.29 22.36 23.45
N ARG A 339 -30.47 21.04 23.65
CA ARG A 339 -31.61 20.30 23.10
C ARG A 339 -32.94 20.69 23.75
N GLU A 340 -32.98 20.87 25.06
CA GLU A 340 -34.18 21.34 25.77
C GLU A 340 -34.51 22.81 25.44
N ILE A 341 -33.50 23.68 25.28
CA ILE A 341 -33.71 25.06 24.80
C ILE A 341 -34.41 25.05 23.43
N ARG A 342 -33.89 24.29 22.46
CA ARG A 342 -34.53 24.17 21.12
C ARG A 342 -35.95 23.61 21.21
N ARG A 343 -36.20 22.65 22.09
CA ARG A 343 -37.54 22.09 22.32
C ARG A 343 -38.51 23.15 22.87
N LEU A 344 -38.04 24.02 23.77
CA LEU A 344 -38.83 25.11 24.32
C LEU A 344 -39.08 26.23 23.30
N GLU A 345 -38.10 26.55 22.45
CA GLU A 345 -38.26 27.50 21.35
C GLU A 345 -39.34 27.06 20.35
N VAL A 346 -39.35 25.78 19.97
CA VAL A 346 -40.41 25.21 19.09
C VAL A 346 -41.78 25.31 19.76
N LYS A 347 -41.89 25.01 21.06
CA LYS A 347 -43.15 25.14 21.79
C LYS A 347 -43.62 26.60 21.87
N LEU A 348 -42.70 27.53 22.08
CA LEU A 348 -42.99 28.97 22.12
C LEU A 348 -43.50 29.47 20.76
N GLU A 349 -42.91 29.01 19.67
CA GLU A 349 -43.33 29.35 18.31
C GLU A 349 -44.74 28.81 17.99
N ILE A 350 -45.05 27.57 18.39
CA ILE A 350 -46.39 26.99 18.28
C ILE A 350 -47.41 27.79 19.09
N TYR A 351 -47.06 28.21 20.31
CA TYR A 351 -47.93 29.03 21.15
C TYR A 351 -48.20 30.42 20.53
N LYS A 352 -47.17 31.10 20.02
CA LYS A 352 -47.31 32.38 19.32
C LYS A 352 -48.24 32.26 18.12
N ARG A 353 -48.09 31.23 17.29
CA ARG A 353 -48.96 30.98 16.13
C ARG A 353 -50.42 30.73 16.52
N ARG A 354 -50.67 30.03 17.63
CA ARG A 354 -52.04 29.81 18.14
C ARG A 354 -52.70 31.08 18.69
N LYS A 355 -51.91 32.08 19.09
CA LYS A 355 -52.42 33.37 19.62
C LYS A 355 -52.73 34.41 18.53
N VAL A 356 -52.22 34.21 17.31
CA VAL A 356 -52.48 35.08 16.14
C VAL A 356 -53.74 34.65 15.37
N VAL A 357 -54.32 33.49 15.71
CA VAL A 357 -55.52 32.90 15.07
C VAL A 357 -56.79 33.04 15.94
N LYS A 358 -56.72 33.85 17.01
CA LYS A 358 -57.86 34.32 17.81
C LYS A 358 -57.82 35.83 17.85
#